data_AF-A0A5C5RFH9-F1
#
_entry.id   AF-A0A5C5RFH9-F1
#
_cell.length_a   1.000
_cell.length_b   1.000
_cell.length_c   1.000
_cell.angle_alpha   90.00
_cell.angle_beta   90.00
_cell.angle_gamma   90.00
#
_symmetry.space_group_name_H-M   'P 1'
#
loop_
_entity.id
_entity.type
_entity.pdbx_description
1 polymer ?
#
loop_
_entity_poly.entity_id
_entity_poly.type
_entity_poly.pdbx_seq_one_letter_code
_entity_poly.pdbx_strand_id
1 'polypeptide(L)'
;MRPLMSDDDLGSEWECATAAGNPVGGLATRGFRNTGGPPTSMRIVAMPSASIVLQAGDGCFEVDGGHTGGLIAGIAPGVQSVRCDRVDCVEVRISPLLAYPVLGIPPHELTGGLVDTDVVWGP
;
A
#
# COMPACT_ATOMS: atom_id res chain seq x y z
N MET A 1 -0.56 -10.36 12.16
CA MET A 1 0.03 -9.14 11.59
C MET A 1 -1.12 -8.17 11.28
N ARG A 2 -1.29 -7.08 12.04
CA ARG A 2 -2.43 -6.17 11.91
C ARG A 2 -2.27 -5.33 10.61
N PRO A 3 -3.26 -5.24 9.72
CA PRO A 3 -3.24 -4.48 8.44
C PRO A 3 -2.80 -3.02 8.60
N LEU A 4 -2.27 -2.37 7.54
CA LEU A 4 -1.87 -0.94 7.57
C LEU A 4 -3.08 -0.04 7.88
N MET A 5 -4.25 -0.41 7.38
CA MET A 5 -5.53 0.13 7.81
C MET A 5 -6.19 -0.86 8.77
N SER A 6 -6.37 -0.47 10.04
CA SER A 6 -7.15 -1.27 10.97
C SER A 6 -8.62 -1.22 10.57
N ASP A 7 -9.28 -2.37 10.40
CA ASP A 7 -10.73 -2.41 10.16
C ASP A 7 -11.49 -1.64 11.23
N ASP A 8 -10.98 -1.67 12.47
CA ASP A 8 -11.55 -0.96 13.61
C ASP A 8 -11.46 0.57 13.46
N ASP A 9 -10.49 1.07 12.68
CA ASP A 9 -10.27 2.50 12.44
C ASP A 9 -10.93 2.97 11.13
N LEU A 10 -11.43 2.04 10.31
CA LEU A 10 -12.12 2.34 9.07
C LEU A 10 -13.62 2.51 9.34
N GLY A 11 -14.17 3.67 8.98
CA GLY A 11 -15.60 3.94 9.10
C GLY A 11 -16.46 3.00 8.24
N SER A 12 -17.78 3.05 8.42
CA SER A 12 -18.74 2.18 7.72
C SER A 12 -18.76 2.31 6.18
N GLU A 13 -18.04 3.28 5.63
CA GLU A 13 -17.89 3.53 4.19
C GLU A 13 -16.81 2.65 3.55
N TRP A 14 -16.05 1.90 4.36
CA TRP A 14 -14.96 1.05 3.90
C TRP A 14 -15.33 -0.44 3.86
N GLU A 15 -15.06 -1.06 2.72
CA GLU A 15 -15.07 -2.50 2.53
C GLU A 15 -13.63 -3.01 2.51
N CYS A 16 -13.37 -4.09 3.26
CA CYS A 16 -12.07 -4.76 3.29
C CYS A 16 -12.22 -6.21 2.82
N ALA A 17 -11.35 -6.64 1.91
CA ALA A 17 -11.29 -8.00 1.41
C ALA A 17 -9.96 -8.66 1.77
N THR A 18 -9.99 -9.95 2.12
CA THR A 18 -8.77 -10.75 2.25
C THR A 18 -8.56 -11.56 0.98
N ALA A 19 -7.30 -11.78 0.59
CA ALA A 19 -7.01 -12.56 -0.61
C ALA A 19 -7.57 -13.98 -0.49
N ALA A 20 -8.34 -14.40 -1.49
CA ALA A 20 -8.81 -15.77 -1.62
C ALA A 20 -7.69 -16.68 -2.16
N GLY A 21 -7.56 -17.89 -1.62
CA GLY A 21 -6.60 -18.89 -2.08
C GLY A 21 -5.50 -19.22 -1.06
N ASN A 22 -4.47 -19.92 -1.52
CA ASN A 22 -3.37 -20.32 -0.66
C ASN A 22 -2.43 -19.13 -0.39
N PRO A 23 -2.12 -18.82 0.88
CA PRO A 23 -1.20 -17.74 1.19
C PRO A 23 0.20 -18.08 0.66
N VAL A 24 0.85 -17.10 0.03
CA VAL A 24 2.28 -17.19 -0.30
C VAL A 24 3.06 -16.82 0.96
N GLY A 25 3.93 -17.72 1.42
CA GLY A 25 4.72 -17.49 2.62
C GLY A 25 5.49 -16.17 2.55
N GLY A 26 5.40 -15.36 3.61
CA GLY A 26 6.07 -14.05 3.69
C GLY A 26 5.37 -12.92 2.90
N LEU A 27 4.23 -13.18 2.25
CA LEU A 27 3.35 -12.18 1.67
C LEU A 27 2.00 -12.14 2.41
N ALA A 28 1.43 -10.95 2.54
CA ALA A 28 0.07 -10.77 3.03
C ALA A 28 -0.64 -9.73 2.15
N THR A 29 -1.78 -10.11 1.58
CA THR A 29 -2.51 -9.28 0.63
C THR A 29 -3.87 -8.89 1.19
N ARG A 30 -4.25 -7.63 0.96
CA ARG A 30 -5.53 -7.09 1.39
C ARG A 30 -6.09 -6.12 0.36
N GLY A 31 -7.38 -6.24 0.08
CA GLY A 31 -8.13 -5.28 -0.74
C GLY A 31 -8.85 -4.28 0.15
N PHE A 32 -8.88 -3.02 -0.28
CA PHE A 32 -9.61 -1.94 0.36
C PHE A 32 -10.44 -1.21 -0.67
N ARG A 33 -11.69 -0.95 -0.34
CA ARG A 33 -12.59 -0.17 -1.17
C ARG A 33 -13.35 0.83 -0.31
N ASN A 34 -13.30 2.10 -0.68
CA ASN A 34 -14.17 3.12 -0.14
C ASN A 34 -15.42 3.23 -1.05
N THR A 35 -16.58 3.00 -0.45
CA THR A 35 -17.88 2.91 -1.16
C THR A 35 -18.61 4.25 -1.27
N GLY A 36 -18.12 5.32 -0.63
CA GLY A 36 -18.71 6.65 -0.67
C GLY A 36 -17.99 7.65 0.23
N GLY A 37 -18.02 8.93 -0.16
CA GLY A 37 -17.41 10.03 0.60
C GLY A 37 -16.46 10.89 -0.22
N PRO A 38 -16.00 12.05 0.31
CA PRO A 38 -14.98 12.87 -0.33
C PRO A 38 -13.61 12.17 -0.38
N PRO A 39 -12.66 12.65 -1.21
CA PRO A 39 -11.29 12.14 -1.22
C PRO A 39 -10.71 12.05 0.18
N THR A 40 -10.25 10.86 0.55
CA THR A 40 -9.82 10.55 1.92
C THR A 40 -8.31 10.51 1.98
N SER A 41 -7.72 11.06 3.05
CA SER A 41 -6.30 10.88 3.34
C SER A 41 -6.07 9.55 4.04
N MET A 42 -5.21 8.72 3.46
CA MET A 42 -4.77 7.47 4.04
C MET A 42 -3.43 7.68 4.74
N ARG A 43 -3.25 7.05 5.90
CA ARG A 43 -1.96 7.01 6.60
C ARG A 43 -1.36 5.62 6.51
N ILE A 44 -0.08 5.56 6.15
CA ILE A 44 0.70 4.33 6.21
C ILE A 44 1.37 4.26 7.58
N VAL A 45 1.03 3.24 8.36
CA VAL A 45 1.62 2.99 9.67
C VAL A 45 2.97 2.31 9.50
N ALA A 46 3.98 2.81 10.24
CA ALA A 46 5.30 2.20 10.26
C ALA A 46 5.23 0.76 10.79
N MET A 47 5.48 -0.22 9.92
CA MET A 47 5.52 -1.65 10.25
C MET A 47 6.88 -2.23 9.85
N PRO A 48 7.36 -3.29 10.52
CA PRO A 48 8.60 -3.98 10.15
C PRO A 48 8.39 -4.87 8.89
N SER A 49 7.83 -4.29 7.84
CA SER A 49 7.53 -4.91 6.55
C SER A 49 7.61 -3.84 5.45
N ALA A 50 8.02 -4.24 4.25
CA ALA A 50 7.80 -3.42 3.06
C ALA A 50 6.35 -3.61 2.59
N SER A 51 5.78 -2.60 1.93
CA SER A 51 4.40 -2.66 1.44
C SER A 51 4.32 -2.11 0.02
N ILE A 52 3.57 -2.77 -0.84
CA ILE A 52 3.16 -2.26 -2.14
C ILE A 52 1.68 -1.94 -2.04
N VAL A 53 1.25 -0.77 -2.51
CA VAL A 53 -0.16 -0.41 -2.65
C VAL A 53 -0.41 -0.14 -4.11
N LEU A 54 -1.28 -0.93 -4.73
CA LEU A 54 -1.65 -0.80 -6.13
C LEU A 54 -3.09 -0.33 -6.20
N GLN A 55 -3.35 0.66 -7.06
CA GLN A 55 -4.71 1.04 -7.36
C GLN A 55 -5.39 -0.06 -8.18
N ALA A 56 -6.64 -0.33 -7.86
CA ALA A 56 -7.55 -1.15 -8.63
C ALA A 56 -8.60 -0.26 -9.32
N GLY A 57 -9.03 -0.66 -10.51
CA GLY A 57 -9.97 0.11 -11.33
C GLY A 57 -9.38 1.41 -11.88
N ASP A 58 -10.22 2.43 -12.06
CA ASP A 58 -9.88 3.67 -12.79
C ASP A 58 -9.37 4.83 -11.89
N GLY A 59 -9.08 4.57 -10.62
CA GLY A 59 -8.59 5.61 -9.71
C GLY A 59 -7.09 5.88 -9.85
N CYS A 60 -6.56 6.75 -8.98
CA CYS A 60 -5.12 6.96 -8.82
C CYS A 60 -4.80 7.47 -7.40
N PHE A 61 -3.54 7.35 -7.00
CA PHE A 61 -3.01 7.99 -5.79
C PHE A 61 -2.42 9.35 -6.13
N GLU A 62 -2.64 10.33 -5.27
CA GLU A 62 -1.96 11.63 -5.30
C GLU A 62 -0.90 11.68 -4.18
N VAL A 63 0.36 11.83 -4.59
CA VAL A 63 1.52 11.95 -3.69
C VAL A 63 2.36 13.14 -4.16
N ASP A 64 2.65 14.08 -3.26
CA ASP A 64 3.40 15.32 -3.55
C ASP A 64 2.91 16.10 -4.78
N GLY A 65 1.61 16.03 -5.08
CA GLY A 65 0.96 16.71 -6.22
C GLY A 65 1.07 15.97 -7.57
N GLY A 66 1.65 14.77 -7.60
CA GLY A 66 1.67 13.87 -8.76
C GLY A 66 0.66 12.73 -8.62
N HIS A 67 0.20 12.19 -9.76
CA HIS A 67 -0.71 11.03 -9.81
C HIS A 67 0.04 9.75 -10.16
N THR A 68 -0.25 8.66 -9.46
CA THR A 68 0.34 7.34 -9.71
C THR A 68 -0.66 6.20 -9.57
N GLY A 69 -0.42 5.11 -10.30
CA GLY A 69 -1.17 3.85 -10.18
C GLY A 69 -0.70 2.96 -9.03
N GLY A 70 0.48 3.23 -8.45
CA GLY A 70 1.07 2.36 -7.44
C GLY A 70 2.13 3.03 -6.58
N LEU A 71 2.26 2.54 -5.36
CA LEU A 71 3.20 3.05 -4.36
C LEU A 71 3.92 1.90 -3.68
N ILE A 72 5.20 2.10 -3.39
CA ILE A 72 6.03 1.21 -2.58
C ILE A 72 6.48 1.98 -1.35
N ALA A 73 6.22 1.40 -0.19
CA ALA A 73 6.73 1.86 1.09
C ALA A 73 7.82 0.89 1.58
N GLY A 74 8.98 1.43 1.97
CA GLY A 74 10.08 0.64 2.54
C GLY A 74 9.75 0.03 3.90
N ILE A 75 10.75 -0.56 4.55
CA ILE A 75 10.60 -1.10 5.91
C ILE A 75 10.55 0.06 6.91
N ALA A 76 9.56 0.04 7.82
CA ALA A 76 9.32 1.11 8.79
C ALA A 76 9.34 2.50 8.11
N PRO A 77 8.50 2.71 7.07
CA PRO A 77 8.39 4.02 6.46
C PRO A 77 7.89 4.97 7.56
N GLY A 78 8.36 6.22 7.56
CA GLY A 78 7.79 7.23 8.45
C GLY A 78 6.27 7.35 8.25
N VAL A 79 5.58 8.09 9.12
CA VAL A 79 4.16 8.36 8.89
C VAL A 79 4.03 9.18 7.60
N GLN A 80 3.42 8.59 6.57
CA GLN A 80 3.18 9.22 5.28
C GLN A 80 1.68 9.34 5.04
N SER A 81 1.25 10.47 4.47
CA SER A 81 -0.15 10.69 4.07
C SER A 81 -0.27 10.61 2.55
N VAL A 82 -1.17 9.75 2.07
CA VAL A 82 -1.51 9.61 0.65
C VAL A 82 -2.93 10.11 0.45
N ARG A 83 -3.16 10.91 -0.59
CA ARG A 83 -4.52 11.32 -0.97
C ARG A 83 -5.00 10.44 -2.12
N CYS A 84 -6.27 10.09 -2.10
CA CYS A 84 -6.88 9.33 -3.18
C CYS A 84 -8.34 9.76 -3.36
N ASP A 85 -8.72 9.95 -4.62
CA ASP A 85 -10.02 10.39 -5.09
C ASP A 85 -11.09 9.35 -4.75
N ARG A 86 -10.74 8.09 -5.02
CA ARG A 86 -11.53 6.90 -4.73
C ARG A 86 -10.58 5.76 -4.42
N VAL A 87 -10.57 5.31 -3.17
CA VAL A 87 -9.73 4.19 -2.79
C VAL A 87 -10.41 2.91 -3.23
N ASP A 88 -9.89 2.31 -4.28
CA ASP A 88 -10.08 0.91 -4.63
C ASP A 88 -8.66 0.40 -4.85
N CYS A 89 -8.11 -0.35 -3.90
CA CYS A 89 -6.69 -0.68 -3.91
C CYS A 89 -6.39 -2.03 -3.29
N VAL A 90 -5.23 -2.56 -3.65
CA VAL A 90 -4.66 -3.78 -3.09
C VAL A 90 -3.35 -3.44 -2.41
N GLU A 91 -3.28 -3.72 -1.12
CA GLU A 91 -2.06 -3.72 -0.33
C GLU A 91 -1.43 -5.11 -0.37
N VAL A 92 -0.14 -5.18 -0.70
CA VAL A 92 0.71 -6.37 -0.56
C VAL A 92 1.83 -6.04 0.41
N ARG A 93 1.81 -6.70 1.58
CA ARG A 93 2.90 -6.63 2.53
C ARG A 93 3.88 -7.75 2.30
N ILE A 94 5.15 -7.38 2.40
CA ILE A 94 6.26 -8.26 2.13
C ILE A 94 7.11 -8.34 3.40
N SER A 95 7.39 -9.57 3.82
CA SER A 95 8.35 -9.81 4.89
C SER A 95 9.72 -9.22 4.51
N PRO A 96 10.49 -8.68 5.46
CA PRO A 96 11.82 -8.12 5.16
C PRO A 96 12.74 -9.07 4.39
N LEU A 97 12.61 -10.38 4.63
CA LEU A 97 13.38 -11.42 3.94
C LEU A 97 13.05 -11.56 2.45
N LEU A 98 11.82 -11.23 2.05
CA LEU A 98 11.37 -11.30 0.66
C LEU A 98 11.37 -9.95 -0.05
N ALA A 99 11.62 -8.85 0.66
CA ALA A 99 11.55 -7.52 0.08
C ALA A 99 12.54 -7.33 -1.08
N TYR A 100 13.81 -7.74 -0.93
CA TYR A 100 14.77 -7.66 -2.03
C TYR A 100 14.41 -8.56 -3.22
N PRO A 101 14.13 -9.88 -3.04
CA PRO A 101 13.71 -10.74 -4.14
C PRO A 101 12.46 -10.26 -4.92
N VAL A 102 11.53 -9.58 -4.24
CA VAL A 102 10.29 -9.10 -4.86
C VAL A 102 10.47 -7.73 -5.53
N LEU A 103 11.14 -6.79 -4.86
CA LEU A 103 11.26 -5.41 -5.33
C LEU A 103 12.45 -5.23 -6.29
N GLY A 104 13.43 -6.14 -6.29
CA GLY A 104 14.64 -6.01 -7.10
C GLY A 104 15.63 -4.95 -6.59
N ILE A 105 15.27 -4.22 -5.53
CA ILE A 105 16.08 -3.17 -4.91
C ILE A 105 16.24 -3.40 -3.40
N PRO A 106 17.36 -3.00 -2.78
CA PRO A 106 17.58 -3.18 -1.36
C PRO A 106 16.54 -2.41 -0.53
N PRO A 107 15.93 -3.02 0.51
CA PRO A 107 14.90 -2.34 1.30
C PRO A 107 15.38 -1.05 1.99
N HIS A 108 16.68 -0.91 2.22
CA HIS A 108 17.26 0.30 2.81
C HIS A 108 17.35 1.48 1.83
N GLU A 109 17.21 1.24 0.52
CA GLU A 109 17.09 2.33 -0.47
C GLU A 109 15.67 2.91 -0.48
N LEU A 110 14.71 2.21 0.10
CA LEU A 110 13.33 2.65 0.29
C LEU A 110 13.09 3.25 1.69
N THR A 111 14.14 3.43 2.50
CA THR A 111 13.98 3.96 3.86
C THR A 111 13.60 5.44 3.81
N GLY A 112 12.45 5.78 4.41
CA GLY A 112 12.07 7.16 4.70
C GLY A 112 10.91 7.74 3.87
N GLY A 113 10.42 7.06 2.83
CA GLY A 113 9.38 7.62 1.96
C GLY A 113 8.54 6.60 1.21
N LEU A 114 7.62 7.14 0.41
CA LEU A 114 6.88 6.42 -0.61
C LEU A 114 7.56 6.64 -1.95
N VAL A 115 7.61 5.58 -2.76
CA VAL A 115 8.19 5.62 -4.10
C VAL A 115 7.14 5.10 -5.07
N ASP A 116 7.02 5.73 -6.23
CA ASP A 116 6.19 5.23 -7.33
C ASP A 116 6.67 3.83 -7.76
N THR A 117 5.74 2.93 -8.06
CA THR A 117 6.08 1.61 -8.61
C THR A 117 6.92 1.69 -9.89
N ASP A 118 6.69 2.72 -10.71
CA ASP A 118 7.39 2.91 -11.99
C ASP A 118 8.87 3.23 -11.80
N VAL A 119 9.25 3.81 -10.65
CA VAL A 119 10.66 4.06 -10.31
C VAL A 119 11.40 2.74 -10.04
N VAL A 120 10.68 1.71 -9.57
CA VAL A 120 11.27 0.41 -9.19
C VAL A 120 11.19 -0.59 -10.34
N TRP A 121 10.07 -0.63 -11.07
CA TRP A 121 9.81 -1.65 -12.10
C TRP A 121 9.74 -1.10 -13.52
N GLY A 122 9.73 0.22 -13.70
CA GLY A 122 9.43 0.85 -14.99
C GLY A 122 7.91 0.95 -15.24
N PRO A 123 7.52 1.67 -16.31
CA PRO A 123 6.12 1.85 -16.71
C PRO A 123 5.47 0.57 -17.30
#